data_AF-A0A5K0Y5B9-F1
#
_entry.id   AF-A0A5K0Y5B9-F1
#
_cell.length_a   1.000
_cell.length_b   1.000
_cell.length_c   1.000
_cell.angle_alpha   90.00
_cell.angle_beta   90.00
_cell.angle_gamma   90.00
#
_symmetry.space_group_name_H-M   'P 1'
#
loop_
_entity.id
_entity.type
_entity.pdbx_description
1 polymer ?
#
loop_
_entity_poly.entity_id
_entity_poly.type
_entity_poly.pdbx_seq_one_letter_code
_entity_poly.pdbx_strand_id
1 'polypeptide(L)' 'GCDGSLLLNSTNNSTAEKDSIPNSTLRGFDFIDRVKALLEAACPGVVSCADTLALVARDAVVVT' A
#
# COMPACT_ATOMS: atom_id res chain seq x y z
N GLY A 1 -4.11 -3.06 11.66
CA GLY A 1 -4.98 -4.14 11.14
C GLY A 1 -4.67 -4.30 9.67
N CYS A 2 -5.65 -4.65 8.81
CA CYS A 2 -5.52 -4.47 7.36
C CYS A 2 -6.21 -3.16 6.96
N ASP A 3 -5.59 -2.04 7.32
CA ASP A 3 -6.16 -0.67 7.23
C ASP A 3 -5.33 0.25 6.33
N GLY A 4 -4.20 -0.24 5.80
CA GLY A 4 -3.31 0.53 4.94
C GLY A 4 -2.35 1.46 5.68
N SER A 5 -2.28 1.39 7.02
CA SER A 5 -1.39 2.24 7.83
C SER A 5 0.09 2.12 7.44
N LEU A 6 0.51 0.92 7.05
CA LEU A 6 1.87 0.61 6.58
C LEU A 6 2.31 1.40 5.34
N LEU A 7 1.37 1.90 4.55
CA LEU A 7 1.68 2.67 3.33
C LEU A 7 2.00 4.13 3.61
N LEU A 8 1.71 4.62 4.81
CA LEU A 8 1.96 6.01 5.18
C LEU A 8 3.46 6.29 5.28
N ASN A 9 3.85 7.52 4.96
CA ASN A 9 5.21 8.02 5.16
C ASN A 9 5.28 8.80 6.48
N SER A 10 6.43 8.76 7.15
CA SER A 10 6.65 9.60 8.33
C SER A 10 6.49 11.07 8.00
N THR A 11 5.95 11.81 8.95
CA THR A 11 5.84 13.27 8.91
C THR A 11 6.60 13.85 10.10
N ASN A 12 6.81 15.17 10.12
CA ASN A 12 7.52 15.84 11.22
C ASN A 12 6.93 15.54 12.62
N ASN A 13 5.65 15.21 12.71
CA ASN A 13 4.93 15.00 13.95
C ASN A 13 4.54 13.53 14.21
N SER A 14 4.85 12.60 13.30
CA SER A 14 4.42 11.21 13.43
C SER A 14 5.34 10.26 12.67
N THR A 15 5.81 9.22 13.36
CA THR A 15 6.58 8.13 12.77
C THR A 15 5.63 7.08 12.20
N ALA A 16 5.77 6.79 10.90
CA ALA A 16 4.99 5.76 10.23
C ALA A 16 5.52 4.36 10.51
N GLU A 17 4.64 3.36 10.44
CA GLU A 17 5.02 1.94 10.57
C GLU A 17 6.06 1.52 9.53
N LYS A 18 6.06 2.15 8.35
CA LYS A 18 7.00 1.92 7.26
C LYS A 18 8.46 2.04 7.70
N ASP A 19 8.75 2.95 8.62
CA ASP A 19 10.12 3.22 9.09
C ASP A 19 10.52 2.39 10.32
N SER A 20 9.65 1.48 10.77
CA SER A 20 9.99 0.58 11.87
C SER A 20 11.05 -0.44 11.44
N ILE A 21 11.94 -0.80 12.37
CA ILE A 21 13.00 -1.81 12.14
C ILE A 21 12.48 -3.09 11.47
N PRO A 22 11.37 -3.73 11.91
CA PRO A 22 10.88 -4.94 11.25
C PRO A 22 10.42 -4.72 9.79
N ASN A 23 10.04 -3.49 9.43
CA ASN A 23 9.51 -3.17 8.10
C ASN A 23 10.57 -2.64 7.11
N SER A 24 11.80 -2.43 7.58
CA SER A 24 12.93 -1.90 6.78
C SER A 24 13.31 -2.74 5.54
N THR A 25 12.87 -3.99 5.48
CA THR A 25 13.13 -4.92 4.35
C THR A 25 11.97 -5.04 3.37
N LEU A 26 10.83 -4.42 3.68
CA LEU A 26 9.66 -4.45 2.82
C LEU A 26 9.93 -3.68 1.51
N ARG A 27 9.32 -4.15 0.44
CA ARG A 27 9.53 -3.66 -0.93
C ARG A 27 8.22 -3.63 -1.69
N GLY A 28 8.21 -2.91 -2.82
CA GLY A 28 7.05 -2.86 -3.72
C GLY A 28 6.08 -1.70 -3.45
N PHE A 29 6.44 -0.73 -2.61
CA PHE A 29 5.60 0.46 -2.35
C PHE A 29 5.28 1.22 -3.65
N ASP A 30 6.27 1.47 -4.51
CA ASP A 30 6.06 2.16 -5.79
C ASP A 30 5.11 1.40 -6.73
N PHE A 31 5.09 0.06 -6.64
CA PHE A 31 4.16 -0.75 -7.42
C PHE A 31 2.73 -0.54 -6.93
N ILE A 32 2.51 -0.54 -5.61
CA ILE A 32 1.20 -0.27 -5.01
C ILE A 32 0.73 1.15 -5.36
N ASP A 33 1.61 2.15 -5.29
CA ASP A 33 1.30 3.53 -5.66
C ASP A 33 0.87 3.65 -7.13
N ARG A 34 1.53 2.91 -8.02
CA ARG A 34 1.15 2.87 -9.44
C ARG A 34 -0.21 2.23 -9.66
N VAL A 35 -0.49 1.11 -9.00
CA VAL A 35 -1.81 0.45 -9.07
C VAL A 35 -2.88 1.40 -8.55
N LYS A 36 -2.64 2.04 -7.40
CA LYS A 36 -3.58 3.00 -6.81
C LYS A 36 -3.81 4.19 -7.73
N ALA A 37 -2.79 4.73 -8.38
CA ALA A 37 -2.95 5.83 -9.34
C ALA A 37 -3.81 5.44 -10.54
N LEU A 38 -3.69 4.22 -11.05
CA LEU A 38 -4.55 3.71 -12.13
C LEU A 38 -6.00 3.52 -11.66
N LEU A 39 -6.19 3.00 -10.44
CA LEU A 39 -7.52 2.86 -9.85
C LEU A 39 -8.19 4.21 -9.62
N GLU A 40 -7.47 5.22 -9.13
CA GLU A 40 -8.01 6.57 -8.97
C GLU A 40 -8.32 7.25 -10.30
N ALA A 41 -7.55 6.97 -11.35
CA ALA A 41 -7.85 7.46 -12.70
C ALA A 41 -9.12 6.83 -13.27
N ALA A 42 -9.40 5.56 -12.96
CA ALA A 42 -10.58 4.84 -13.44
C ALA A 42 -11.83 5.08 -12.58
N CYS A 43 -11.67 5.15 -11.26
CA CYS A 43 -12.74 5.26 -10.27
C CYS A 43 -12.27 6.07 -9.03
N PRO A 44 -12.30 7.41 -9.10
CA PRO A 44 -11.77 8.27 -8.04
C PRO A 44 -12.46 8.06 -6.69
N GLY A 45 -11.67 7.84 -5.64
CA GLY A 45 -12.13 7.72 -4.25
C GLY A 45 -12.96 6.47 -3.94
N VAL A 46 -13.02 5.49 -4.84
CA VAL A 46 -13.87 4.30 -4.68
C VAL A 46 -13.12 3.17 -3.96
N VAL A 47 -11.91 2.84 -4.41
CA VAL A 47 -11.16 1.68 -3.91
C VAL A 47 -10.23 2.10 -2.78
N SER A 48 -10.33 1.50 -1.59
CA SER A 48 -9.45 1.85 -0.48
C SER A 48 -8.01 1.34 -0.69
N CYS A 49 -7.04 1.96 0.00
CA CYS A 49 -5.65 1.46 -0.03
C CYS A 49 -5.51 0.07 0.61
N ALA A 50 -6.33 -0.22 1.63
CA ALA A 50 -6.39 -1.54 2.25
C ALA A 50 -6.88 -2.62 1.27
N ASP A 51 -7.94 -2.34 0.52
CA ASP A 51 -8.47 -3.26 -0.50
C ASP A 51 -7.50 -3.42 -1.67
N THR A 52 -6.80 -2.34 -2.05
CA THR A 52 -5.75 -2.40 -3.08
C THR A 52 -4.66 -3.39 -2.68
N LEU A 53 -4.18 -3.35 -1.43
CA LEU A 53 -3.19 -4.31 -0.92
C LEU A 53 -3.72 -5.75 -0.93
N ALA A 54 -4.97 -5.96 -0.50
CA ALA A 54 -5.58 -7.29 -0.47
C ALA A 54 -5.72 -7.89 -1.87
N LEU A 55 -6.17 -7.10 -2.85
CA LEU A 55 -6.32 -7.53 -4.24
C LEU A 55 -4.96 -7.81 -4.89
N VAL A 56 -3.98 -6.90 -4.71
CA VAL A 56 -2.62 -7.11 -5.23
C VAL A 56 -1.99 -8.36 -4.63
N ALA A 57 -2.12 -8.59 -3.33
CA ALA A 57 -1.57 -9.78 -2.69
C ALA A 57 -2.19 -11.08 -3.22
N ARG A 58 -3.52 -11.11 -3.40
CA ARG A 58 -4.23 -12.23 -4.04
C ARG A 58 -3.67 -12.49 -5.43
N ASP A 59 -3.57 -11.46 -6.25
CA ASP A 59 -3.17 -11.59 -7.66
C ASP A 59 -1.69 -11.98 -7.79
N ALA A 60 -0.83 -11.48 -6.91
CA ALA A 60 0.58 -11.87 -6.86
C ALA A 60 0.76 -13.37 -6.63
N VAL A 61 -0.03 -13.98 -5.73
CA VAL A 61 0.00 -15.42 -5.46
C VAL A 61 -0.48 -16.25 -6.66
N VAL A 62 -1.42 -15.73 -7.45
CA VAL A 62 -1.92 -16.42 -8.66
C VAL A 62 -0.89 -16.42 -9.78
N VAL A 63 -0.07 -15.36 -9.87
CA VAL A 63 0.89 -15.15 -10.97
C VAL A 63 2.27 -15.76 -10.67
N THR A 64 2.54 -16.18 -9.43
CA THR A 64 3.75 -16.93 -9.03
C THR A 64 3.61 -18.43 -9.24
#